data_AF-A0A6A6NIP5-F1
#
_entry.id   AF-A0A6A6NIP5-F1
#
_cell.length_a   1.000
_cell.length_b   1.000
_cell.length_c   1.000
_cell.angle_alpha   90.00
_cell.angle_beta   90.00
_cell.angle_gamma   90.00
#
_symmetry.space_group_name_H-M   'P 1'
#
loop_
_entity.id
_entity.type
_entity.pdbx_description
1 polymer ?
#
loop_
_entity_poly.entity_id
_entity_poly.type
_entity_poly.pdbx_seq_one_letter_code
_entity_poly.pdbx_strand_id
1 'polypeptide(L)'
;MEFSINGDHNDDDADIESLLLPKRFGNSTSLAASIPIAEYQGRLLQDVQGKGNQGRPAGSLAVPREPLDAATVAEAISVISCFYEDKTEWGKRVGWIYGSVTEDVVTGYRMHNRGWRSVYCVTKKDAFRGTAPINLTDRLHQVLRWATGSVEIFFSRNNALFASPRMKFLQRVAYFNVGMYPFTSMFLIVYCVLPAVSLFSGQFIVQSLSVTFLVFLLAITITLCLLALLEIKWSGITLHDWWRNEQFWLIGGTSAHPAAVLQGLLKVIAGVDISFTLTSKSATPDEGDDEFAELYVVKWSFLMVPPITIMMLNLIAIAVGVARTMYSTYPQWSKLLGGVFFSFWVLSHLYPFAKGLMGRRGKVPTIVYVWSGLLSIIISLLWVYISPPSGREEDYMKFHFP
;
A
#
# COMPACT_ATOMS: atom_id res chain seq x y z
N MET A 1 35.98 14.40 -25.11
CA MET A 1 35.81 15.82 -25.45
C MET A 1 35.77 16.56 -24.13
N GLU A 2 36.87 17.20 -23.79
CA GLU A 2 37.06 17.97 -22.56
C GLU A 2 36.05 19.12 -22.51
N PHE A 3 35.36 19.28 -21.39
CA PHE A 3 34.63 20.50 -21.09
C PHE A 3 35.55 21.42 -20.32
N SER A 4 36.04 22.45 -21.02
CA SER A 4 36.78 23.58 -20.50
C SER A 4 35.93 24.35 -19.48
N ILE A 5 36.53 24.62 -18.32
CA ILE A 5 36.06 25.60 -17.35
C ILE A 5 36.61 26.96 -17.81
N ASN A 6 35.73 27.87 -18.24
CA ASN A 6 35.81 29.33 -18.08
C ASN A 6 34.81 30.06 -18.99
N GLY A 7 34.14 31.08 -18.44
CA GLY A 7 33.61 32.22 -19.19
C GLY A 7 32.10 32.44 -19.06
N ASP A 8 31.72 33.50 -18.34
CA ASP A 8 30.44 34.22 -18.32
C ASP A 8 29.26 33.61 -17.55
N HIS A 9 29.24 33.83 -16.23
CA HIS A 9 27.98 34.09 -15.52
C HIS A 9 27.56 35.52 -15.88
N ASN A 10 26.58 35.65 -16.78
CA ASN A 10 25.98 36.92 -17.14
C ASN A 10 25.26 37.52 -15.92
N ASP A 11 25.55 38.77 -15.58
CA ASP A 11 24.90 39.51 -14.49
C ASP A 11 23.35 39.53 -14.64
N ASP A 12 22.83 39.48 -15.87
CA ASP A 12 21.40 39.40 -16.16
C ASP A 12 20.73 38.11 -15.60
N ASP A 13 21.45 36.98 -15.56
CA ASP A 13 20.91 35.72 -15.01
C ASP A 13 20.86 35.76 -13.47
N ALA A 14 21.81 36.45 -12.84
CA ALA A 14 21.85 36.64 -11.39
C ALA A 14 20.73 37.59 -10.92
N ASP A 15 20.44 38.64 -11.70
CA ASP A 15 19.35 39.57 -11.44
C ASP A 15 17.97 38.88 -11.56
N ILE A 16 17.78 38.03 -12.58
CA ILE A 16 16.55 37.23 -12.73
C ILE A 16 16.41 36.21 -11.59
N GLU A 17 17.49 35.56 -11.17
CA GLU A 17 17.46 34.59 -10.06
C GLU A 17 17.10 35.28 -8.73
N SER A 18 17.62 36.49 -8.49
CA SER A 18 17.29 37.29 -7.31
C SER A 18 15.81 37.68 -7.24
N LEU A 19 15.21 38.03 -8.38
CA LEU A 19 13.78 38.37 -8.51
C LEU A 19 12.85 37.17 -8.24
N LEU A 20 13.36 35.94 -8.40
CA LEU A 20 12.60 34.71 -8.18
C LEU A 20 12.71 34.19 -6.75
N LEU A 21 13.69 34.65 -5.95
CA LEU A 21 13.88 34.19 -4.57
C LEU A 21 12.67 34.43 -3.66
N PRO A 22 12.02 35.62 -3.65
CA PRO A 22 10.85 35.86 -2.80
C PRO A 22 9.67 34.95 -3.17
N LYS A 23 9.49 34.68 -4.46
CA LYS A 23 8.45 33.76 -4.95
C LYS A 23 8.73 32.31 -4.52
N ARG A 24 10.00 31.90 -4.50
CA ARG A 24 10.41 30.53 -4.16
C ARG A 24 10.42 30.26 -2.67
N PHE A 25 10.98 31.17 -1.87
CA PHE A 25 11.28 30.94 -0.46
C PHE A 25 10.52 31.86 0.51
N GLY A 26 9.83 32.88 0.01
CA GLY A 26 9.14 33.89 0.81
C GLY A 26 9.97 35.17 0.97
N ASN A 27 9.38 36.18 1.63
CA ASN A 27 9.93 37.54 1.68
C ASN A 27 11.05 37.74 2.71
N SER A 28 11.46 36.70 3.44
CA SER A 28 12.52 36.81 4.44
C SER A 28 13.89 36.79 3.77
N THR A 29 14.58 37.94 3.78
CA THR A 29 15.96 38.04 3.29
C THR A 29 16.92 37.23 4.17
N SER A 30 16.70 37.20 5.48
CA SER A 30 17.51 36.43 6.43
C SER A 30 17.37 34.92 6.19
N LEU A 31 16.16 34.42 5.94
CA LEU A 31 15.94 33.02 5.57
C LEU A 31 16.63 32.72 4.23
N ALA A 32 16.42 33.55 3.22
CA ALA A 32 17.02 33.35 1.89
C ALA A 32 18.56 33.32 1.97
N ALA A 33 19.17 34.23 2.73
CA ALA A 33 20.61 34.28 2.97
C ALA A 33 21.14 33.04 3.72
N SER A 34 20.31 32.42 4.56
CA SER A 34 20.69 31.22 5.32
C SER A 34 20.76 29.95 4.46
N ILE A 35 20.06 29.89 3.31
CA ILE A 35 19.96 28.71 2.45
C ILE A 35 21.32 28.26 1.88
N PRO A 36 22.11 29.11 1.20
CA PRO A 36 23.42 28.69 0.67
C PRO A 36 24.40 28.31 1.79
N ILE A 37 24.28 28.94 2.97
CA ILE A 37 25.07 28.58 4.15
C ILE A 37 24.70 27.17 4.62
N ALA A 38 23.40 26.88 4.72
CA ALA A 38 22.89 25.56 5.10
C ALA A 38 23.27 24.49 4.06
N GLU A 39 23.22 24.80 2.76
CA GLU A 39 23.66 23.90 1.69
C GLU A 39 25.14 23.55 1.83
N TYR A 40 25.99 24.57 2.04
CA TYR A 40 27.43 24.38 2.27
C TYR A 40 27.69 23.50 3.50
N GLN A 41 26.98 23.79 4.61
CA GLN A 41 27.06 22.98 5.83
C GLN A 41 26.47 21.56 5.65
N GLY A 42 25.60 21.33 4.67
CA GLY A 42 25.07 20.01 4.36
C GLY A 42 26.10 19.08 3.71
N ARG A 43 27.14 19.62 3.07
CA ARG A 43 28.15 18.86 2.32
C ARG A 43 29.28 18.40 3.24
N LEU A 44 29.36 17.09 3.50
CA LEU A 44 30.51 16.50 4.19
C LEU A 44 31.71 16.45 3.23
N LEU A 45 32.87 16.92 3.69
CA LEU A 45 34.12 16.88 2.91
C LEU A 45 34.48 15.46 2.43
N GLN A 46 34.08 14.45 3.19
CA GLN A 46 34.35 13.03 2.91
C GLN A 46 33.56 12.50 1.70
N ASP A 47 32.42 13.10 1.39
CA ASP A 47 31.54 12.69 0.28
C ASP A 47 31.94 13.34 -1.06
N VAL A 48 32.78 14.38 -1.01
CA VAL A 48 33.27 15.11 -2.18
C VAL A 48 34.59 14.47 -2.63
N GLN A 49 34.50 13.39 -3.42
CA GLN A 49 35.67 12.70 -3.97
C GLN A 49 36.52 13.64 -4.86
N GLY A 50 37.61 14.19 -4.30
CA GLY A 50 38.81 14.57 -5.04
C GLY A 50 38.85 15.88 -5.83
N LYS A 51 37.83 16.74 -5.81
CA LYS A 51 37.87 18.03 -6.57
C LYS A 51 37.19 19.24 -5.91
N GLY A 52 37.13 19.35 -4.59
CA GLY A 52 36.63 20.58 -3.96
C GLY A 52 36.95 20.72 -2.48
N ASN A 53 37.52 21.87 -2.10
CA ASN A 53 37.70 22.31 -0.70
C ASN A 53 36.39 22.86 -0.09
N GLN A 54 35.23 22.62 -0.72
CA GLN A 54 33.95 23.23 -0.36
C GLN A 54 33.06 22.23 0.36
N GLY A 55 33.20 22.18 1.68
CA GLY A 55 32.37 21.37 2.57
C GLY A 55 32.83 21.50 4.02
N ARG A 56 32.16 20.79 4.93
CA ARG A 56 32.53 20.76 6.35
C ARG A 56 33.14 19.41 6.78
N PRO A 57 34.03 19.38 7.78
CA PRO A 57 34.47 18.14 8.40
C PRO A 57 33.34 17.49 9.21
N ALA A 58 33.44 16.18 9.41
CA ALA A 58 32.51 15.45 10.28
C ALA A 58 32.56 15.98 11.71
N GLY A 59 31.43 16.01 12.41
CA GLY A 59 31.34 16.51 13.79
C GLY A 59 31.30 18.02 13.98
N SER A 60 31.54 18.83 12.94
CA SER A 60 31.56 20.31 13.07
C SER A 60 30.23 20.95 13.46
N LEU A 61 29.09 20.27 13.25
CA LEU A 61 27.77 20.73 13.69
C LEU A 61 27.41 20.30 15.12
N ALA A 62 28.27 19.53 15.80
CA ALA A 62 28.04 19.06 17.16
C ALA A 62 28.51 20.05 18.25
N VAL A 63 29.11 21.18 17.84
CA VAL A 63 29.58 22.23 18.74
C VAL A 63 28.37 23.05 19.24
N PRO A 64 28.35 23.47 20.52
CA PRO A 64 27.32 24.38 21.03
C PRO A 64 27.18 25.62 20.14
N ARG A 65 25.95 25.98 19.78
CA ARG A 65 25.66 27.18 18.98
C ARG A 65 25.53 28.40 19.88
N GLU A 66 25.95 29.55 19.37
CA GLU A 66 25.72 30.82 20.05
C GLU A 66 24.21 31.10 20.17
N PRO A 67 23.75 31.74 21.27
CA PRO A 67 22.36 32.15 21.42
C PRO A 67 21.94 33.09 20.27
N LEU A 68 20.70 32.92 19.79
CA LEU A 68 20.13 33.80 18.77
C LEU A 68 19.91 35.20 19.35
N ASP A 69 20.21 36.23 18.58
CA ASP A 69 19.90 37.61 18.93
C ASP A 69 18.41 37.92 18.76
N ALA A 70 17.95 39.01 19.39
CA ALA A 70 16.54 39.39 19.37
C ALA A 70 16.00 39.63 17.94
N ALA A 71 16.86 40.12 17.03
CA ALA A 71 16.49 40.34 15.63
C ALA A 71 16.25 39.01 14.89
N THR A 72 17.14 38.03 15.04
CA THR A 72 16.94 36.70 14.43
C THR A 72 15.71 35.99 15.00
N VAL A 73 15.43 36.15 16.29
CA VAL A 73 14.22 35.59 16.91
C VAL A 73 12.96 36.25 16.34
N ALA A 74 12.93 37.58 16.21
CA ALA A 74 11.80 38.29 15.60
C ALA A 74 11.55 37.85 14.15
N GLU A 75 12.63 37.68 13.38
CA GLU A 75 12.53 37.18 12.00
C GLU A 75 12.06 35.73 11.94
N ALA A 76 12.52 34.86 12.85
CA ALA A 76 12.03 33.48 12.94
C ALA A 76 10.53 33.42 13.24
N ILE A 77 10.02 34.31 14.12
CA ILE A 77 8.59 34.44 14.40
C ILE A 77 7.81 34.85 13.14
N SER A 78 8.37 35.75 12.32
CA SER A 78 7.78 36.16 11.05
C SER A 78 7.69 34.99 10.05
N VAL A 79 8.76 34.18 9.93
CA VAL A 79 8.85 33.07 8.98
C VAL A 79 7.87 31.92 9.30
N ILE A 80 7.52 31.72 10.58
CA ILE A 80 6.56 30.69 11.01
C ILE A 80 5.11 31.20 11.04
N SER A 81 4.84 32.42 10.56
CA SER A 81 3.50 32.97 10.54
C SER A 81 2.58 32.24 9.57
N CYS A 82 1.28 32.23 9.84
CA CYS A 82 0.29 31.48 9.06
C CYS A 82 0.16 31.92 7.58
N PHE A 83 0.61 33.14 7.25
CA PHE A 83 0.53 33.70 5.90
C PHE A 83 1.86 33.62 5.14
N TYR A 84 2.94 33.15 5.77
CA TYR A 84 4.27 33.19 5.18
C TYR A 84 4.36 32.43 3.85
N GLU A 85 3.64 31.30 3.78
CA GLU A 85 3.61 30.45 2.59
C GLU A 85 2.66 30.97 1.50
N ASP A 86 1.87 32.02 1.77
CA ASP A 86 0.90 32.54 0.80
C ASP A 86 1.62 33.06 -0.46
N LYS A 87 1.09 32.69 -1.63
CA LYS A 87 1.65 33.00 -2.96
C LYS A 87 3.11 32.56 -3.17
N THR A 88 3.67 31.73 -2.30
CA THR A 88 5.01 31.15 -2.48
C THR A 88 4.97 29.79 -3.20
N GLU A 89 6.15 29.23 -3.49
CA GLU A 89 6.32 27.87 -3.99
C GLU A 89 6.48 26.78 -2.90
N TRP A 90 6.39 27.14 -1.62
CA TRP A 90 6.31 26.18 -0.51
C TRP A 90 5.13 25.22 -0.70
N GLY A 91 5.33 23.93 -0.43
CA GLY A 91 4.32 22.91 -0.65
C GLY A 91 4.12 22.48 -2.10
N LYS A 92 4.41 23.37 -3.06
CA LYS A 92 4.22 23.13 -4.49
C LYS A 92 5.48 22.59 -5.14
N ARG A 93 6.64 23.19 -4.86
CA ARG A 93 7.93 22.81 -5.43
C ARG A 93 9.04 22.68 -4.41
N VAL A 94 8.92 23.41 -3.29
CA VAL A 94 9.89 23.51 -2.19
C VAL A 94 9.30 22.83 -0.96
N GLY A 95 10.13 22.10 -0.21
CA GLY A 95 9.72 21.38 0.99
C GLY A 95 8.89 20.13 0.72
N TRP A 96 8.06 19.78 1.69
CA TRP A 96 7.10 18.67 1.60
C TRP A 96 6.00 18.99 0.58
N ILE A 97 5.64 18.03 -0.26
CA ILE A 97 4.63 18.27 -1.29
C ILE A 97 3.21 18.18 -0.71
N TYR A 98 2.44 19.25 -0.85
CA TYR A 98 1.09 19.35 -0.31
C TYR A 98 0.04 18.65 -1.20
N GLY A 99 -1.11 18.34 -0.59
CA GLY A 99 -2.29 17.82 -1.29
C GLY A 99 -2.27 16.33 -1.63
N SER A 100 -1.32 15.57 -1.06
CA SER A 100 -1.24 14.10 -1.17
C SER A 100 -1.37 13.48 0.22
N VAL A 101 -2.10 12.37 0.35
CA VAL A 101 -2.16 11.58 1.60
C VAL A 101 -0.84 10.83 1.87
N THR A 102 -0.02 10.66 0.84
CA THR A 102 1.33 10.05 0.88
C THR A 102 2.38 11.08 0.44
N GLU A 103 2.49 12.16 1.21
CA GLU A 103 3.44 13.24 0.94
C GLU A 103 4.90 12.76 0.96
N ASP A 104 5.21 11.74 1.76
CA ASP A 104 6.51 11.08 1.87
C ASP A 104 7.00 10.49 0.54
N VAL A 105 6.18 9.63 -0.08
CA VAL A 105 6.49 8.97 -1.35
C VAL A 105 6.56 10.00 -2.47
N VAL A 106 5.63 10.96 -2.51
CA VAL A 106 5.60 12.01 -3.55
C VAL A 106 6.81 12.93 -3.46
N THR A 107 7.20 13.35 -2.25
CA THR A 107 8.36 14.22 -2.04
C THR A 107 9.63 13.51 -2.49
N GLY A 108 9.83 12.25 -2.07
CA GLY A 108 10.94 11.42 -2.52
C GLY A 108 10.98 11.23 -4.04
N TYR A 109 9.82 10.93 -4.66
CA TYR A 109 9.70 10.84 -6.12
C TYR A 109 10.13 12.14 -6.81
N ARG A 110 9.64 13.30 -6.37
CA ARG A 110 10.00 14.59 -6.98
C ARG A 110 11.48 14.95 -6.81
N MET A 111 12.10 14.56 -5.70
CA MET A 111 13.54 14.71 -5.53
C MET A 111 14.30 13.81 -6.51
N HIS A 112 13.97 12.52 -6.57
CA HIS A 112 14.59 11.60 -7.52
C HIS A 112 14.37 11.99 -8.98
N ASN A 113 13.21 12.55 -9.31
CA ASN A 113 12.91 13.04 -10.65
C ASN A 113 13.78 14.24 -11.06
N ARG A 114 14.31 14.99 -10.09
CA ARG A 114 15.30 16.06 -10.31
C ARG A 114 16.74 15.55 -10.44
N GLY A 115 17.00 14.27 -10.14
CA GLY A 115 18.31 13.62 -10.23
C GLY A 115 18.96 13.31 -8.89
N TRP A 116 18.28 13.57 -7.78
CA TRP A 116 18.77 13.20 -6.44
C TRP A 116 18.89 11.68 -6.28
N ARG A 117 19.76 11.25 -5.36
CA ARG A 117 19.97 9.85 -5.00
C ARG A 117 19.76 9.66 -3.51
N SER A 118 18.96 8.65 -3.14
CA SER A 118 18.80 8.21 -1.76
C SER A 118 19.80 7.11 -1.40
N VAL A 119 20.17 7.02 -0.12
CA VAL A 119 20.98 5.94 0.44
C VAL A 119 20.16 5.22 1.51
N TYR A 120 20.12 3.89 1.45
CA TYR A 120 19.52 3.05 2.48
C TYR A 120 20.63 2.39 3.30
N CYS A 121 20.66 2.64 4.60
CA CYS A 121 21.70 2.17 5.52
C CYS A 121 21.09 1.29 6.60
N VAL A 122 21.59 0.06 6.73
CA VAL A 122 21.19 -0.89 7.77
C VAL A 122 22.33 -1.03 8.77
N THR A 123 22.06 -0.66 10.02
CA THR A 123 22.99 -0.79 11.13
C THR A 123 22.77 -2.12 11.87
N LYS A 124 23.82 -2.65 12.52
CA LYS A 124 23.75 -3.91 13.28
C LYS A 124 22.69 -3.90 14.39
N LYS A 125 22.48 -2.75 15.03
CA LYS A 125 21.37 -2.51 15.96
C LYS A 125 20.38 -1.58 15.28
N ASP A 126 19.09 -1.78 15.53
CA ASP A 126 18.06 -0.87 15.03
C ASP A 126 18.35 0.55 15.54
N ALA A 127 18.66 1.46 14.62
CA ALA A 127 18.91 2.86 14.96
C ALA A 127 17.62 3.60 15.34
N PHE A 128 16.47 3.13 14.83
CA PHE A 128 15.16 3.72 15.05
C PHE A 128 14.16 2.63 15.43
N ARG A 129 13.43 2.82 16.53
CA ARG A 129 12.36 1.94 16.99
C ARG A 129 11.09 2.76 17.17
N GLY A 130 9.98 2.25 16.64
CA GLY A 130 8.66 2.86 16.75
C GLY A 130 7.65 1.86 17.26
N THR A 131 6.54 2.36 17.80
CA THR A 131 5.40 1.54 18.17
C THR A 131 4.57 1.20 16.93
N ALA A 132 4.21 -0.07 16.77
CA ALA A 132 3.35 -0.52 15.67
C ALA A 132 1.88 -0.54 16.13
N PRO A 133 0.90 -0.30 15.25
CA PRO A 133 -0.51 -0.49 15.57
C PRO A 133 -0.75 -1.93 16.02
N ILE A 134 -1.43 -2.07 17.15
CA ILE A 134 -1.59 -3.36 17.80
C ILE A 134 -2.94 -4.01 17.44
N ASN A 135 -3.96 -3.21 17.11
CA ASN A 135 -5.31 -3.68 16.74
C ASN A 135 -5.46 -3.88 15.21
N LEU A 136 -6.24 -4.90 14.81
CA LEU A 136 -6.49 -5.28 13.41
C LEU A 136 -7.18 -4.17 12.60
N THR A 137 -8.20 -3.54 13.15
CA THR A 137 -8.95 -2.42 12.56
C THR A 137 -8.03 -1.25 12.21
N ASP A 138 -7.18 -0.82 13.16
CA ASP A 138 -6.27 0.30 12.95
C ASP A 138 -5.25 -0.02 11.88
N ARG A 139 -4.77 -1.28 11.85
CA ARG A 139 -3.88 -1.76 10.81
C ARG A 139 -4.55 -1.77 9.43
N LEU A 140 -5.81 -2.18 9.32
CA LEU A 140 -6.56 -2.11 8.05
C LEU A 140 -6.76 -0.68 7.57
N HIS A 141 -7.09 0.25 8.46
CA HIS A 141 -7.19 1.67 8.12
C HIS A 141 -5.84 2.26 7.73
N GLN A 142 -4.74 1.83 8.35
CA GLN A 142 -3.40 2.23 7.93
C GLN A 142 -3.08 1.77 6.50
N VAL A 143 -3.34 0.50 6.18
CA VAL A 143 -3.15 -0.04 4.82
C VAL A 143 -4.04 0.67 3.81
N LEU A 144 -5.28 1.00 4.20
CA LEU A 144 -6.19 1.79 3.36
C LEU A 144 -5.56 3.14 3.01
N ARG A 145 -5.00 3.86 3.99
CA ARG A 145 -4.35 5.17 3.74
C ARG A 145 -3.19 5.06 2.76
N TRP A 146 -2.34 4.04 2.91
CA TRP A 146 -1.23 3.80 1.99
C TRP A 146 -1.73 3.50 0.57
N ALA A 147 -2.71 2.61 0.44
CA ALA A 147 -3.30 2.27 -0.84
C ALA A 147 -3.99 3.46 -1.51
N THR A 148 -4.73 4.28 -0.74
CA THR A 148 -5.37 5.49 -1.26
C THR A 148 -4.33 6.48 -1.78
N GLY A 149 -3.27 6.75 -1.02
CA GLY A 149 -2.20 7.63 -1.49
C GLY A 149 -1.48 7.09 -2.73
N SER A 150 -1.27 5.77 -2.82
CA SER A 150 -0.73 5.15 -4.04
C SER A 150 -1.64 5.31 -5.27
N VAL A 151 -2.96 5.16 -5.09
CA VAL A 151 -3.94 5.39 -6.16
C VAL A 151 -3.96 6.88 -6.56
N GLU A 152 -3.88 7.80 -5.61
CA GLU A 152 -3.76 9.24 -5.89
C GLU A 152 -2.49 9.56 -6.69
N ILE A 153 -1.34 9.00 -6.29
CA ILE A 153 -0.09 9.14 -7.03
C ILE A 153 -0.26 8.67 -8.46
N PHE A 154 -0.89 7.51 -8.66
CA PHE A 154 -1.13 6.92 -9.97
C PHE A 154 -1.96 7.84 -10.89
N PHE A 155 -3.02 8.47 -10.38
CA PHE A 155 -3.85 9.39 -11.16
C PHE A 155 -3.30 10.83 -11.22
N SER A 156 -2.28 11.16 -10.43
CA SER A 156 -1.67 12.48 -10.41
C SER A 156 -0.61 12.68 -11.51
N ARG A 157 -0.16 13.94 -11.68
CA ARG A 157 1.02 14.27 -12.52
C ARG A 157 2.34 13.67 -12.00
N ASN A 158 2.36 13.13 -10.76
CA ASN A 158 3.53 12.50 -10.18
C ASN A 158 3.63 11.01 -10.53
N ASN A 159 2.86 10.52 -11.51
CA ASN A 159 2.99 9.14 -11.99
C ASN A 159 4.37 8.88 -12.62
N ALA A 160 4.97 7.74 -12.29
CA ALA A 160 6.27 7.30 -12.80
C ALA A 160 6.36 7.20 -14.33
N LEU A 161 5.23 7.04 -15.03
CA LEU A 161 5.17 7.08 -16.50
C LEU A 161 5.63 8.43 -17.07
N PHE A 162 5.40 9.53 -16.34
CA PHE A 162 5.81 10.89 -16.72
C PHE A 162 7.14 11.30 -16.11
N ALA A 163 7.93 10.35 -15.58
CA ALA A 163 9.22 10.66 -14.99
C ALA A 163 10.23 11.15 -16.04
N SER A 164 11.05 12.11 -15.62
CA SER A 164 12.15 12.71 -16.38
C SER A 164 13.21 11.67 -16.78
N PRO A 165 13.92 11.89 -17.91
CA PRO A 165 15.13 11.17 -18.29
C PRO A 165 16.16 10.99 -17.17
N ARG A 166 16.21 11.92 -16.20
CA ARG A 166 17.14 11.87 -15.06
C ARG A 166 16.90 10.70 -14.10
N MET A 167 15.69 10.14 -14.07
CA MET A 167 15.38 8.97 -13.25
C MET A 167 15.73 7.68 -14.01
N LYS A 168 16.44 6.76 -13.35
CA LYS A 168 16.84 5.46 -13.94
C LYS A 168 15.62 4.61 -14.31
N PHE A 169 15.72 3.83 -15.39
CA PHE A 169 14.61 3.00 -15.87
C PHE A 169 14.05 2.05 -14.80
N LEU A 170 14.89 1.24 -14.15
CA LEU A 170 14.45 0.32 -13.09
C LEU A 170 13.85 1.05 -11.88
N GLN A 171 14.33 2.26 -11.59
CA GLN A 171 13.75 3.11 -10.54
C GLN A 171 12.36 3.59 -10.93
N ARG A 172 12.11 3.92 -12.21
CA ARG A 172 10.77 4.24 -12.71
C ARG A 172 9.84 3.05 -12.60
N VAL A 173 10.31 1.85 -12.94
CA VAL A 173 9.51 0.61 -12.78
C VAL A 173 9.14 0.39 -11.32
N ALA A 174 10.09 0.59 -10.39
CA ALA A 174 9.81 0.48 -8.95
C ALA A 174 8.75 1.50 -8.49
N TYR A 175 8.86 2.77 -8.87
CA TYR A 175 7.85 3.78 -8.54
C TYR A 175 6.49 3.50 -9.20
N PHE A 176 6.49 2.99 -10.43
CA PHE A 176 5.26 2.59 -11.10
C PHE A 176 4.58 1.44 -10.36
N ASN A 177 5.34 0.44 -9.90
CA ASN A 177 4.82 -0.65 -9.07
C ASN A 177 4.18 -0.14 -7.77
N VAL A 178 4.77 0.88 -7.13
CA VAL A 178 4.19 1.52 -5.92
C VAL A 178 2.84 2.19 -6.20
N GLY A 179 2.64 2.77 -7.39
CA GLY A 179 1.33 3.30 -7.78
C GLY A 179 0.33 2.21 -8.19
N MET A 180 0.83 1.13 -8.80
CA MET A 180 0.01 0.07 -9.38
C MET A 180 -0.45 -1.02 -8.40
N TYR A 181 0.28 -1.24 -7.29
CA TYR A 181 0.01 -2.39 -6.43
C TYR A 181 -1.44 -2.48 -5.93
N PRO A 182 -2.16 -1.37 -5.60
CA PRO A 182 -3.54 -1.49 -5.12
C PRO A 182 -4.46 -2.09 -6.18
N PHE A 183 -4.25 -1.78 -7.46
CA PHE A 183 -5.11 -2.27 -8.55
C PHE A 183 -5.06 -3.78 -8.73
N THR A 184 -3.98 -4.44 -8.29
CA THR A 184 -3.87 -5.91 -8.31
C THR A 184 -4.94 -6.60 -7.45
N SER A 185 -5.52 -5.87 -6.48
CA SER A 185 -6.60 -6.36 -5.61
C SER A 185 -7.84 -6.82 -6.35
N MET A 186 -8.18 -6.15 -7.46
CA MET A 186 -9.39 -6.49 -8.23
C MET A 186 -9.28 -7.90 -8.81
N PHE A 187 -8.11 -8.24 -9.34
CA PHE A 187 -7.82 -9.58 -9.84
C PHE A 187 -7.70 -10.59 -8.69
N LEU A 188 -7.12 -10.17 -7.56
CA LEU A 188 -6.97 -11.04 -6.39
C LEU A 188 -8.31 -11.44 -5.77
N ILE A 189 -9.29 -10.54 -5.68
CA ILE A 189 -10.63 -10.87 -5.21
C ILE A 189 -11.26 -11.93 -6.11
N VAL A 190 -11.19 -11.75 -7.43
CA VAL A 190 -11.69 -12.74 -8.40
C VAL A 190 -10.99 -14.08 -8.17
N TYR A 191 -9.67 -14.09 -8.05
CA TYR A 191 -8.88 -15.29 -7.76
C TYR A 191 -9.33 -16.00 -6.48
N CYS A 192 -9.62 -15.27 -5.39
CA CYS A 192 -10.07 -15.86 -4.14
C CYS A 192 -11.52 -16.41 -4.19
N VAL A 193 -12.34 -15.93 -5.13
CA VAL A 193 -13.74 -16.39 -5.32
C VAL A 193 -13.83 -17.56 -6.31
N LEU A 194 -12.91 -17.65 -7.27
CA LEU A 194 -12.90 -18.69 -8.31
C LEU A 194 -13.01 -20.14 -7.76
N PRO A 195 -12.31 -20.55 -6.69
CA PRO A 195 -12.46 -21.89 -6.14
C PRO A 195 -13.88 -22.19 -5.64
N ALA A 196 -14.52 -21.22 -4.98
CA ALA A 196 -15.89 -21.35 -4.51
C ALA A 196 -16.86 -21.49 -5.69
N VAL A 197 -16.68 -20.71 -6.76
CA VAL A 197 -17.46 -20.81 -7.99
C VAL A 197 -17.30 -22.18 -8.66
N SER A 198 -16.07 -22.71 -8.71
CA SER A 198 -15.82 -24.06 -9.24
C SER A 198 -16.53 -25.14 -8.42
N LEU A 199 -16.49 -25.04 -7.09
CA LEU A 199 -17.17 -25.97 -6.20
C LEU A 199 -18.71 -25.86 -6.32
N PHE A 200 -19.28 -24.66 -6.42
CA PHE A 200 -20.72 -24.50 -6.63
C PHE A 200 -21.19 -25.03 -7.98
N SER A 201 -20.52 -24.68 -9.07
CA SER A 201 -20.90 -25.10 -10.42
C SER A 201 -20.63 -26.58 -10.70
N GLY A 202 -19.63 -27.18 -10.03
CA GLY A 202 -19.16 -28.53 -10.34
C GLY A 202 -18.35 -28.61 -11.64
N GLN A 203 -18.14 -27.46 -12.27
CA GLN A 203 -17.20 -27.33 -13.37
C GLN A 203 -15.81 -27.04 -12.79
N PHE A 204 -14.85 -27.87 -13.18
CA PHE A 204 -13.46 -27.62 -12.84
C PHE A 204 -12.94 -26.53 -13.78
N ILE A 205 -12.18 -25.56 -13.23
CA ILE A 205 -11.69 -24.39 -13.97
C ILE A 205 -10.86 -24.82 -15.20
N VAL A 206 -10.16 -25.95 -15.09
CA VAL A 206 -9.38 -26.53 -16.19
C VAL A 206 -10.20 -27.63 -16.89
N GLN A 207 -10.45 -27.47 -18.19
CA GLN A 207 -11.27 -28.42 -18.96
C GLN A 207 -10.63 -29.81 -19.09
N SER A 208 -9.30 -29.90 -19.22
CA SER A 208 -8.59 -31.17 -19.35
C SER A 208 -7.22 -31.16 -18.65
N LEU A 209 -6.94 -32.18 -17.86
CA LEU A 209 -5.63 -32.43 -17.27
C LEU A 209 -4.77 -33.25 -18.25
N SER A 210 -4.21 -32.60 -19.26
CA SER A 210 -3.25 -33.26 -20.16
C SER A 210 -1.89 -33.44 -19.45
N VAL A 211 -1.09 -34.41 -19.91
CA VAL A 211 0.27 -34.60 -19.40
C VAL A 211 1.10 -33.32 -19.56
N THR A 212 0.95 -32.63 -20.70
CA THR A 212 1.63 -31.36 -20.96
C THR A 212 1.24 -30.28 -19.95
N PHE A 213 -0.06 -30.15 -19.63
CA PHE A 213 -0.52 -29.21 -18.60
C PHE A 213 0.07 -29.54 -17.22
N LEU A 214 0.07 -30.81 -16.82
CA LEU A 214 0.64 -31.24 -15.54
C LEU A 214 2.16 -30.99 -15.47
N VAL A 215 2.89 -31.21 -16.56
CA VAL A 215 4.33 -30.91 -16.65
C VAL A 215 4.58 -29.40 -16.51
N PHE A 216 3.81 -28.56 -17.19
CA PHE A 216 3.94 -27.10 -17.04
C PHE A 216 3.57 -26.62 -15.64
N LEU A 217 2.49 -27.15 -15.05
CA LEU A 217 2.09 -26.82 -13.68
C LEU A 217 3.18 -27.22 -12.67
N LEU A 218 3.75 -28.41 -12.83
CA LEU A 218 4.85 -28.88 -12.01
C LEU A 218 6.10 -28.01 -12.18
N ALA A 219 6.48 -27.69 -13.42
CA ALA A 219 7.63 -26.85 -13.71
C ALA A 219 7.49 -25.45 -13.07
N ILE A 220 6.35 -24.79 -13.26
CA ILE A 220 6.06 -23.48 -12.65
C ILE A 220 6.10 -23.57 -11.12
N THR A 221 5.48 -24.60 -10.54
CA THR A 221 5.46 -24.79 -9.07
C THR A 221 6.88 -24.95 -8.52
N ILE A 222 7.71 -25.79 -9.15
CA ILE A 222 9.10 -25.99 -8.74
C ILE A 222 9.89 -24.68 -8.88
N THR A 223 9.73 -23.96 -9.99
CA THR A 223 10.42 -22.68 -10.21
C THR A 223 10.05 -21.66 -9.13
N LEU A 224 8.76 -21.49 -8.82
CA LEU A 224 8.31 -20.56 -7.78
C LEU A 224 8.82 -20.95 -6.38
N CYS A 225 8.80 -22.24 -6.04
CA CYS A 225 9.36 -22.73 -4.79
C CYS A 225 10.87 -22.46 -4.69
N LEU A 226 11.64 -22.71 -5.75
CA LEU A 226 13.08 -22.44 -5.78
C LEU A 226 13.38 -20.94 -5.66
N LEU A 227 12.58 -20.07 -6.31
CA LEU A 227 12.71 -18.63 -6.18
C LEU A 227 12.44 -18.15 -4.76
N ALA A 228 11.37 -18.63 -4.12
CA ALA A 228 11.07 -18.30 -2.73
C ALA A 228 12.18 -18.76 -1.77
N LEU A 229 12.71 -19.98 -1.94
CA LEU A 229 13.84 -20.48 -1.15
C LEU A 229 15.10 -19.64 -1.34
N LEU A 230 15.38 -19.22 -2.57
CA LEU A 230 16.52 -18.35 -2.87
C LEU A 230 16.36 -16.98 -2.21
N GLU A 231 15.18 -16.38 -2.31
CA GLU A 231 14.86 -15.08 -1.70
C GLU A 231 15.01 -15.13 -0.17
N ILE A 232 14.43 -16.15 0.47
CA ILE A 232 14.51 -16.34 1.93
C ILE A 232 15.96 -16.52 2.37
N LYS A 233 16.72 -17.36 1.65
CA LYS A 233 18.13 -17.62 1.98
C LYS A 233 19.01 -16.39 1.79
N TRP A 234 18.79 -15.62 0.73
CA TRP A 234 19.57 -14.42 0.43
C TRP A 234 19.26 -13.26 1.39
N SER A 235 17.99 -13.10 1.77
CA SER A 235 17.54 -12.05 2.68
C SER A 235 17.77 -12.36 4.16
N GLY A 236 18.01 -13.63 4.52
CA GLY A 236 18.23 -14.05 5.90
C GLY A 236 16.97 -14.01 6.77
N ILE A 237 15.79 -13.96 6.15
CA ILE A 237 14.49 -13.99 6.86
C ILE A 237 14.06 -15.42 7.17
N THR A 238 13.12 -15.58 8.09
CA THR A 238 12.52 -16.90 8.33
C THR A 238 11.41 -17.20 7.32
N LEU A 239 11.18 -18.48 7.01
CA LEU A 239 10.03 -18.90 6.19
C LEU A 239 8.71 -18.47 6.82
N HIS A 240 8.63 -18.44 8.15
CA HIS A 240 7.46 -17.98 8.87
C HIS A 240 7.16 -16.52 8.54
N ASP A 241 8.15 -15.62 8.62
CA ASP A 241 7.97 -14.20 8.33
C ASP A 241 7.57 -13.95 6.88
N TRP A 242 8.19 -14.68 5.93
CA TRP A 242 7.82 -14.64 4.51
C TRP A 242 6.35 -15.04 4.31
N TRP A 243 5.92 -16.17 4.88
CA TRP A 243 4.53 -16.62 4.79
C TRP A 243 3.55 -15.65 5.47
N ARG A 244 3.92 -15.09 6.63
CA ARG A 244 3.11 -14.08 7.32
C ARG A 244 2.94 -12.82 6.48
N ASN A 245 3.96 -12.42 5.72
CA ASN A 245 3.89 -11.31 4.79
C ASN A 245 2.91 -11.59 3.64
N GLU A 246 2.96 -12.78 3.04
CA GLU A 246 2.02 -13.20 1.98
C GLU A 246 0.56 -13.21 2.47
N GLN A 247 0.33 -13.74 3.69
CA GLN A 247 -0.99 -13.68 4.33
C GLN A 247 -1.46 -12.24 4.51
N PHE A 248 -0.58 -11.35 4.98
CA PHE A 248 -0.90 -9.93 5.17
C PHE A 248 -1.19 -9.22 3.85
N TRP A 249 -0.42 -9.52 2.79
CA TRP A 249 -0.64 -9.01 1.44
C TRP A 249 -2.02 -9.42 0.92
N LEU A 250 -2.41 -10.70 1.07
CA LEU A 250 -3.72 -11.17 0.62
C LEU A 250 -4.86 -10.54 1.43
N ILE A 251 -4.70 -10.37 2.75
CA ILE A 251 -5.69 -9.68 3.59
C ILE A 251 -5.86 -8.23 3.12
N GLY A 252 -4.77 -7.48 2.93
CA GLY A 252 -4.82 -6.10 2.42
C GLY A 252 -5.44 -6.01 1.03
N GLY A 253 -5.07 -6.94 0.14
CA GLY A 253 -5.59 -7.07 -1.22
C GLY A 253 -7.06 -7.50 -1.31
N THR A 254 -7.60 -8.17 -0.30
CA THR A 254 -9.03 -8.52 -0.26
C THR A 254 -9.87 -7.52 0.54
N SER A 255 -9.25 -6.55 1.23
CA SER A 255 -9.95 -5.59 2.10
C SER A 255 -9.70 -4.12 1.71
N ALA A 256 -8.55 -3.57 2.11
CA ALA A 256 -8.21 -2.15 2.03
C ALA A 256 -7.91 -1.68 0.61
N HIS A 257 -7.17 -2.46 -0.18
CA HIS A 257 -6.79 -2.10 -1.56
C HIS A 257 -7.99 -1.88 -2.49
N PRO A 258 -9.01 -2.77 -2.57
CA PRO A 258 -10.14 -2.55 -3.47
C PRO A 258 -10.99 -1.36 -3.04
N ALA A 259 -11.10 -1.10 -1.73
CA ALA A 259 -11.76 0.09 -1.21
C ALA A 259 -11.01 1.37 -1.63
N ALA A 260 -9.68 1.39 -1.53
CA ALA A 260 -8.86 2.51 -1.98
C ALA A 260 -8.97 2.75 -3.49
N VAL A 261 -8.97 1.68 -4.30
CA VAL A 261 -9.14 1.78 -5.76
C VAL A 261 -10.51 2.36 -6.10
N LEU A 262 -11.58 1.89 -5.46
CA LEU A 262 -12.92 2.42 -5.68
C LEU A 262 -13.02 3.89 -5.26
N GLN A 263 -12.47 4.26 -4.10
CA GLN A 263 -12.42 5.64 -3.63
C GLN A 263 -11.65 6.55 -4.59
N GLY A 264 -10.49 6.12 -5.07
CA GLY A 264 -9.68 6.88 -6.01
C GLY A 264 -10.37 7.06 -7.37
N LEU A 265 -11.03 6.02 -7.89
CA LEU A 265 -11.83 6.11 -9.11
C LEU A 265 -13.00 7.10 -8.95
N LEU A 266 -13.72 7.04 -7.84
CA LEU A 266 -14.80 7.98 -7.54
C LEU A 266 -14.28 9.41 -7.44
N LYS A 267 -13.12 9.62 -6.81
CA LYS A 267 -12.48 10.95 -6.73
C LYS A 267 -12.14 11.50 -8.13
N VAL A 268 -11.57 10.67 -9.01
CA VAL A 268 -11.20 11.08 -10.37
C VAL A 268 -12.42 11.35 -11.25
N ILE A 269 -13.47 10.54 -11.15
CA ILE A 269 -14.66 10.63 -12.01
C ILE A 269 -15.63 11.70 -11.49
N ALA A 270 -15.87 11.77 -10.19
CA ALA A 270 -16.91 12.60 -9.58
C ALA A 270 -16.38 13.88 -8.91
N GLY A 271 -15.05 14.07 -8.80
CA GLY A 271 -14.45 15.23 -8.16
C GLY A 271 -14.75 15.36 -6.66
N VAL A 272 -15.20 14.27 -6.01
CA VAL A 272 -15.55 14.26 -4.59
C VAL A 272 -14.27 14.16 -3.75
N ASP A 273 -14.03 15.17 -2.91
CA ASP A 273 -12.96 15.13 -1.94
C ASP A 273 -13.22 14.06 -0.87
N ILE A 274 -12.28 13.14 -0.71
CA ILE A 274 -12.37 12.07 0.27
C ILE A 274 -12.11 12.68 1.66
N SER A 275 -13.13 12.72 2.51
CA SER A 275 -12.96 13.14 3.90
C SER A 275 -12.14 12.10 4.66
N PHE A 276 -10.98 12.54 5.12
CA PHE A 276 -9.98 11.68 5.74
C PHE A 276 -10.30 11.47 7.22
N THR A 277 -10.44 10.21 7.64
CA THR A 277 -10.42 9.85 9.07
C THR A 277 -8.98 9.54 9.47
N LEU A 278 -8.37 10.46 10.24
CA LEU A 278 -7.09 10.23 10.91
C LEU A 278 -7.22 8.97 11.78
N THR A 279 -6.27 8.04 11.65
CA THR A 279 -6.11 6.96 12.62
C THR A 279 -5.78 7.60 13.97
N SER A 280 -6.67 7.47 14.96
CA SER A 280 -6.41 7.93 16.32
C SER A 280 -5.16 7.26 16.85
N LYS A 281 -4.21 8.04 17.39
CA LYS A 281 -3.15 7.47 18.22
C LYS A 281 -3.83 6.84 19.44
N SER A 282 -3.54 5.59 19.73
CA SER A 282 -4.00 4.95 20.97
C SER A 282 -3.52 5.78 22.16
N ALA A 283 -4.43 6.03 23.11
CA ALA A 283 -4.07 6.65 24.38
C ALA A 283 -3.07 5.73 25.09
N THR A 284 -2.09 6.30 25.77
CA THR A 284 -1.31 5.56 26.76
C THR A 284 -2.29 4.98 27.79
N PRO A 285 -2.21 3.68 28.11
CA PRO A 285 -3.13 3.08 29.07
C PRO A 285 -2.98 3.75 30.44
N ASP A 286 -4.11 4.05 31.10
CA ASP A 286 -4.12 4.46 32.50
C ASP A 286 -3.59 3.31 33.38
N GLU A 287 -2.84 3.64 34.43
CA GLU A 287 -2.25 2.66 35.35
C GLU A 287 -3.34 1.81 36.03
N GLY A 288 -3.60 0.62 35.49
CA GLY A 288 -4.54 -0.34 36.06
C GLY A 288 -5.29 -1.24 35.07
N ASP A 289 -5.34 -0.88 33.78
CA ASP A 289 -5.92 -1.74 32.75
C ASP A 289 -4.90 -2.73 32.19
N ASP A 290 -5.36 -3.96 31.92
CA ASP A 290 -4.56 -5.05 31.34
C ASP A 290 -3.88 -4.54 30.05
N GLU A 291 -2.54 -4.51 30.03
CA GLU A 291 -1.69 -3.85 29.01
C GLU A 291 -1.99 -4.32 27.56
N PHE A 292 -2.69 -5.45 27.43
CA PHE A 292 -3.13 -6.05 26.18
C PHE A 292 -4.66 -6.12 26.01
N ALA A 293 -5.47 -5.44 26.81
CA ALA A 293 -6.93 -5.42 26.63
C ALA A 293 -7.34 -4.76 25.31
N GLU A 294 -6.71 -3.64 24.95
CA GLU A 294 -6.96 -2.92 23.71
C GLU A 294 -6.54 -3.71 22.45
N LEU A 295 -5.56 -4.62 22.56
CA LEU A 295 -5.10 -5.52 21.48
C LEU A 295 -6.24 -6.37 20.90
N TYR A 296 -7.21 -6.75 21.73
CA TYR A 296 -8.30 -7.65 21.35
C TYR A 296 -9.61 -6.93 20.99
N VAL A 297 -9.65 -5.60 21.04
CA VAL A 297 -10.85 -4.83 20.71
C VAL A 297 -10.94 -4.67 19.20
N VAL A 298 -11.74 -5.55 18.57
CA VAL A 298 -12.09 -5.45 17.16
C VAL A 298 -13.21 -4.41 17.02
N LYS A 299 -12.87 -3.23 16.49
CA LYS A 299 -13.87 -2.23 16.12
C LYS A 299 -14.46 -2.58 14.77
N TRP A 300 -15.75 -2.34 14.59
CA TRP A 300 -16.40 -2.56 13.30
C TRP A 300 -15.77 -1.69 12.23
N SER A 301 -15.48 -2.26 11.06
CA SER A 301 -15.10 -1.53 9.86
C SER A 301 -15.65 -2.25 8.63
N PHE A 302 -16.17 -1.49 7.66
CA PHE A 302 -16.65 -2.04 6.40
C PHE A 302 -15.56 -2.81 5.64
N LEU A 303 -14.28 -2.49 5.88
CA LEU A 303 -13.11 -3.16 5.31
C LEU A 303 -13.06 -4.67 5.65
N MET A 304 -13.74 -5.09 6.72
CA MET A 304 -13.79 -6.50 7.11
C MET A 304 -14.81 -7.32 6.31
N VAL A 305 -15.80 -6.68 5.67
CA VAL A 305 -16.89 -7.39 4.98
C VAL A 305 -16.39 -8.23 3.80
N PRO A 306 -15.55 -7.71 2.87
CA PRO A 306 -15.09 -8.51 1.73
C PRO A 306 -14.29 -9.78 2.11
N PRO A 307 -13.24 -9.74 2.98
CA PRO A 307 -12.50 -10.96 3.33
C PRO A 307 -13.37 -11.98 4.08
N ILE A 308 -14.31 -11.55 4.94
CA ILE A 308 -15.23 -12.47 5.62
C ILE A 308 -16.20 -13.11 4.63
N THR A 309 -16.70 -12.34 3.66
CA THR A 309 -17.56 -12.87 2.60
C THR A 309 -16.82 -13.93 1.78
N ILE A 310 -15.56 -13.67 1.40
CA ILE A 310 -14.71 -14.65 0.69
C ILE A 310 -14.54 -15.94 1.51
N MET A 311 -14.29 -15.81 2.83
CA MET A 311 -14.19 -16.97 3.72
C MET A 311 -15.49 -17.76 3.77
N MET A 312 -16.62 -17.08 4.00
CA MET A 312 -17.95 -17.72 4.07
C MET A 312 -18.31 -18.43 2.76
N LEU A 313 -18.09 -17.77 1.62
CA LEU A 313 -18.32 -18.36 0.29
C LEU A 313 -17.49 -19.64 0.10
N ASN A 314 -16.20 -19.61 0.42
CA ASN A 314 -15.34 -20.79 0.27
C ASN A 314 -15.74 -21.93 1.23
N LEU A 315 -16.12 -21.63 2.48
CA LEU A 315 -16.58 -22.64 3.43
C LEU A 315 -17.91 -23.29 3.00
N ILE A 316 -18.88 -22.47 2.58
CA ILE A 316 -20.17 -22.96 2.07
C ILE A 316 -19.96 -23.77 0.80
N ALA A 317 -19.09 -23.31 -0.11
CA ALA A 317 -18.80 -24.02 -1.35
C ALA A 317 -18.14 -25.39 -1.11
N ILE A 318 -17.25 -25.50 -0.12
CA ILE A 318 -16.70 -26.79 0.31
C ILE A 318 -17.83 -27.72 0.78
N ALA A 319 -18.71 -27.23 1.66
CA ALA A 319 -19.83 -28.03 2.17
C ALA A 319 -20.77 -28.50 1.04
N VAL A 320 -21.13 -27.60 0.12
CA VAL A 320 -21.98 -27.92 -1.04
C VAL A 320 -21.27 -28.90 -1.99
N GLY A 321 -19.98 -28.69 -2.28
CA GLY A 321 -19.18 -29.56 -3.13
C GLY A 321 -19.07 -30.98 -2.57
N VAL A 322 -18.83 -31.10 -1.26
CA VAL A 322 -18.78 -32.40 -0.55
C VAL A 322 -20.16 -33.07 -0.60
N ALA A 323 -21.22 -32.36 -0.22
CA ALA A 323 -22.58 -32.91 -0.23
C ALA A 323 -22.98 -33.39 -1.64
N ARG A 324 -22.79 -32.56 -2.67
CA ARG A 324 -23.09 -32.93 -4.06
C ARG A 324 -22.32 -34.18 -4.50
N THR A 325 -21.05 -34.31 -4.12
CA THR A 325 -20.24 -35.46 -4.51
C THR A 325 -20.68 -36.73 -3.77
N MET A 326 -20.99 -36.62 -2.48
CA MET A 326 -21.48 -37.72 -1.65
C MET A 326 -22.83 -38.29 -2.13
N TYR A 327 -23.73 -37.41 -2.62
CA TYR A 327 -25.07 -37.80 -3.06
C TYR A 327 -25.20 -37.96 -4.58
N SER A 328 -24.10 -37.84 -5.35
CA SER A 328 -24.11 -38.06 -6.80
C SER A 328 -24.09 -39.55 -7.13
N THR A 329 -24.86 -39.96 -8.14
CA THR A 329 -24.79 -41.31 -8.73
C THR A 329 -23.43 -41.63 -9.33
N TYR A 330 -22.72 -40.63 -9.85
CA TYR A 330 -21.36 -40.74 -10.37
C TYR A 330 -20.45 -39.72 -9.67
N PRO A 331 -19.85 -40.09 -8.51
CA PRO A 331 -19.08 -39.14 -7.72
C PRO A 331 -17.76 -38.77 -8.40
N GLN A 332 -17.55 -37.48 -8.62
CA GLN A 332 -16.33 -36.93 -9.25
C GLN A 332 -15.32 -36.46 -8.21
N TRP A 333 -14.75 -37.41 -7.46
CA TRP A 333 -13.82 -37.15 -6.35
C TRP A 333 -12.60 -36.31 -6.71
N SER A 334 -12.05 -36.47 -7.92
CA SER A 334 -10.88 -35.71 -8.37
C SER A 334 -11.16 -34.21 -8.49
N LYS A 335 -12.33 -33.83 -9.03
CA LYS A 335 -12.76 -32.43 -9.12
C LYS A 335 -13.02 -31.84 -7.74
N LEU A 336 -13.62 -32.63 -6.84
CA LEU A 336 -13.83 -32.21 -5.45
C LEU A 336 -12.49 -31.93 -4.77
N LEU A 337 -11.53 -32.86 -4.87
CA LEU A 337 -10.21 -32.73 -4.26
C LEU A 337 -9.50 -31.45 -4.74
N GLY A 338 -9.49 -31.21 -6.05
CA GLY A 338 -8.88 -30.00 -6.62
C GLY A 338 -9.58 -28.71 -6.16
N GLY A 339 -10.91 -28.66 -6.19
CA GLY A 339 -11.67 -27.49 -5.73
C GLY A 339 -11.47 -27.20 -4.24
N VAL A 340 -11.53 -28.24 -3.40
CA VAL A 340 -11.29 -28.13 -1.95
C VAL A 340 -9.85 -27.69 -1.67
N PHE A 341 -8.86 -28.18 -2.42
CA PHE A 341 -7.47 -27.76 -2.28
C PHE A 341 -7.31 -26.24 -2.51
N PHE A 342 -7.87 -25.70 -3.58
CA PHE A 342 -7.78 -24.26 -3.86
C PHE A 342 -8.58 -23.41 -2.86
N SER A 343 -9.77 -23.85 -2.45
CA SER A 343 -10.53 -23.16 -1.40
C SER A 343 -9.79 -23.20 -0.06
N PHE A 344 -9.17 -24.33 0.29
CA PHE A 344 -8.33 -24.45 1.48
C PHE A 344 -7.11 -23.55 1.43
N TRP A 345 -6.48 -23.40 0.26
CA TRP A 345 -5.36 -22.47 0.05
C TRP A 345 -5.76 -21.02 0.35
N VAL A 346 -6.91 -20.57 -0.16
CA VAL A 346 -7.46 -19.23 0.13
C VAL A 346 -7.75 -19.07 1.62
N LEU A 347 -8.42 -20.04 2.24
CA LEU A 347 -8.73 -20.02 3.67
C LEU A 347 -7.47 -20.02 4.54
N SER A 348 -6.41 -20.72 4.13
CA SER A 348 -5.11 -20.74 4.81
C SER A 348 -4.43 -19.37 4.80
N HIS A 349 -4.62 -18.57 3.74
CA HIS A 349 -4.11 -17.20 3.70
C HIS A 349 -4.90 -16.26 4.61
N LEU A 350 -6.23 -16.45 4.70
CA LEU A 350 -7.12 -15.64 5.54
C LEU A 350 -7.20 -16.11 6.99
N TYR A 351 -6.61 -17.26 7.35
CA TYR A 351 -6.59 -17.79 8.71
C TYR A 351 -6.13 -16.78 9.78
N PRO A 352 -5.07 -15.97 9.57
CA PRO A 352 -4.65 -14.99 10.57
C PRO A 352 -5.67 -13.90 10.81
N PHE A 353 -6.38 -13.50 9.75
CA PHE A 353 -7.46 -12.54 9.84
C PHE A 353 -8.63 -13.14 10.62
N ALA A 354 -8.99 -14.40 10.35
CA ALA A 354 -9.98 -15.14 11.14
C ALA A 354 -9.61 -15.19 12.63
N LYS A 355 -8.34 -15.52 12.93
CA LYS A 355 -7.81 -15.53 14.29
C LYS A 355 -7.84 -14.14 14.94
N GLY A 356 -7.51 -13.10 14.19
CA GLY A 356 -7.59 -11.70 14.63
C GLY A 356 -9.01 -11.25 14.96
N LEU A 357 -10.01 -11.73 14.19
CA LEU A 357 -11.42 -11.51 14.50
C LEU A 357 -11.86 -12.25 15.77
N MET A 358 -11.42 -13.48 15.98
CA MET A 358 -11.89 -14.31 17.10
C MET A 358 -11.42 -13.81 18.48
N GLY A 359 -10.33 -13.05 18.57
CA GLY A 359 -9.84 -12.45 19.82
C GLY A 359 -9.72 -13.42 21.01
N ARG A 360 -9.46 -12.91 22.22
CA ARG A 360 -9.51 -13.73 23.45
C ARG A 360 -10.93 -13.91 24.03
N ARG A 361 -11.89 -13.06 23.60
CA ARG A 361 -13.28 -13.02 24.10
C ARG A 361 -14.36 -12.97 23.00
N GLY A 362 -14.02 -13.14 21.72
CA GLY A 362 -15.00 -13.38 20.64
C GLY A 362 -15.99 -12.25 20.30
N LYS A 363 -15.84 -11.04 20.82
CA LYS A 363 -16.80 -9.94 20.58
C LYS A 363 -16.52 -9.22 19.25
N VAL A 364 -16.68 -9.93 18.13
CA VAL A 364 -16.84 -9.26 16.83
C VAL A 364 -18.26 -8.70 16.76
N PRO A 365 -18.46 -7.44 16.36
CA PRO A 365 -19.80 -6.88 16.19
C PRO A 365 -20.64 -7.75 15.24
N THR A 366 -21.80 -8.22 15.69
CA THR A 366 -22.71 -9.11 14.93
C THR A 366 -23.02 -8.58 13.53
N ILE A 367 -23.07 -7.26 13.37
CA ILE A 367 -23.29 -6.58 12.09
C ILE A 367 -22.29 -6.99 11.00
N VAL A 368 -21.03 -7.32 11.35
CA VAL A 368 -20.03 -7.80 10.39
C VAL A 368 -20.47 -9.12 9.75
N TYR A 369 -20.89 -10.07 10.58
CA TYR A 369 -21.36 -11.39 10.12
C TYR A 369 -22.68 -11.28 9.36
N VAL A 370 -23.58 -10.39 9.78
CA VAL A 370 -24.85 -10.16 9.08
C VAL A 370 -24.61 -9.67 7.65
N TRP A 371 -23.81 -8.62 7.46
CA TRP A 371 -23.51 -8.11 6.11
C TRP A 371 -22.76 -9.12 5.24
N SER A 372 -21.78 -9.81 5.82
CA SER A 372 -21.01 -10.82 5.09
C SER A 372 -21.88 -12.03 4.71
N GLY A 373 -22.79 -12.44 5.61
CA GLY A 373 -23.76 -13.50 5.37
C GLY A 373 -24.78 -13.12 4.29
N LEU A 374 -25.36 -11.92 4.38
CA LEU A 374 -26.28 -11.39 3.36
C LEU A 374 -25.61 -11.33 1.99
N LEU A 375 -24.39 -10.77 1.91
CA LEU A 375 -23.66 -10.67 0.65
C LEU A 375 -23.32 -12.06 0.09
N SER A 376 -22.87 -12.99 0.95
CA SER A 376 -22.61 -14.38 0.57
C SER A 376 -23.87 -15.07 0.04
N ILE A 377 -25.04 -14.85 0.67
CA ILE A 377 -26.33 -15.39 0.22
C ILE A 377 -26.71 -14.79 -1.13
N ILE A 378 -26.64 -13.46 -1.29
CA ILE A 378 -26.97 -12.78 -2.55
C ILE A 378 -26.09 -13.30 -3.68
N ILE A 379 -24.77 -13.37 -3.49
CA ILE A 379 -23.83 -13.88 -4.49
C ILE A 379 -24.15 -15.34 -4.82
N SER A 380 -24.42 -16.18 -3.82
CA SER A 380 -24.77 -17.59 -4.03
C SER A 380 -26.08 -17.76 -4.80
N LEU A 381 -27.12 -16.97 -4.47
CA LEU A 381 -28.42 -17.00 -5.14
C LEU A 381 -28.34 -16.47 -6.57
N LEU A 382 -27.61 -15.37 -6.78
CA LEU A 382 -27.37 -14.80 -8.09
C LEU A 382 -26.62 -15.79 -8.98
N TRP A 383 -25.66 -16.53 -8.41
CA TRP A 383 -24.98 -17.60 -9.12
C TRP A 383 -25.91 -18.77 -9.49
N VAL A 384 -26.75 -19.23 -8.55
CA VAL A 384 -27.76 -20.27 -8.82
C VAL A 384 -28.73 -19.84 -9.92
N TYR A 385 -29.08 -18.56 -9.98
CA TYR A 385 -29.92 -18.00 -11.03
C TYR A 385 -29.21 -18.02 -12.40
N ILE A 386 -27.93 -17.63 -12.48
CA ILE A 386 -27.15 -17.62 -13.73
C ILE A 386 -26.80 -19.05 -14.20
N SER A 387 -26.56 -19.97 -13.28
CA SER A 387 -26.15 -21.35 -13.57
C SER A 387 -26.96 -22.34 -12.73
N PRO A 388 -28.21 -22.63 -13.13
CA PRO A 388 -29.05 -23.57 -12.41
C PRO A 388 -28.43 -24.97 -12.44
N PRO A 389 -28.56 -25.77 -11.36
CA PRO A 389 -28.09 -27.16 -11.36
C PRO A 389 -28.75 -27.95 -12.50
N SER A 390 -27.94 -28.68 -13.26
CA SER A 390 -28.37 -29.52 -14.38
C SER A 390 -29.49 -30.50 -13.94
N GLY A 391 -30.68 -30.32 -14.52
CA GLY A 391 -31.92 -31.02 -14.14
C GLY A 391 -33.16 -30.10 -14.04
N ARG A 392 -33.01 -28.79 -14.26
CA ARG A 392 -34.09 -27.77 -14.18
C ARG A 392 -34.23 -26.90 -15.44
N GLU A 393 -33.94 -27.44 -16.61
CA GLU A 393 -34.03 -26.65 -17.86
C GLU A 393 -35.46 -26.41 -18.38
N GLU A 394 -36.53 -26.94 -17.76
CA GLU A 394 -37.86 -26.91 -18.41
C GLU A 394 -38.97 -25.99 -17.86
N ASP A 395 -38.88 -25.28 -16.71
CA ASP A 395 -40.11 -24.64 -16.19
C ASP A 395 -40.05 -23.20 -15.64
N TYR A 396 -38.89 -22.53 -15.59
CA TYR A 396 -38.82 -21.16 -15.03
C TYR A 396 -38.86 -20.03 -16.07
N MET A 397 -38.90 -20.34 -17.36
CA MET A 397 -38.85 -19.36 -18.45
C MET A 397 -40.20 -18.70 -18.79
N LYS A 398 -41.26 -18.92 -17.99
CA LYS A 398 -42.56 -18.24 -18.16
C LYS A 398 -42.99 -17.51 -16.89
N PHE A 399 -42.30 -16.42 -16.57
CA PHE A 399 -42.88 -15.40 -15.71
C PHE A 399 -43.73 -14.47 -16.59
N HIS A 400 -45.04 -14.68 -16.62
CA HIS A 400 -45.97 -13.67 -17.12
C HIS A 400 -46.40 -12.80 -15.94
N PHE A 401 -46.19 -11.49 -16.07
CA PHE A 401 -46.82 -10.52 -15.19
C PHE A 401 -48.35 -10.54 -15.42
N PRO A 402 -49.15 -10.38 -14.37
CA PRO A 402 -50.61 -10.24 -14.49
C PRO A 402 -51.03 -9.00 -15.29
#